data_AF-A0A090WYM5-F1
#
_entry.id   AF-A0A090WYM5-F1
#
_cell.length_a   1.000
_cell.length_b   1.000
_cell.length_c   1.000
_cell.angle_alpha   90.00
_cell.angle_beta   90.00
_cell.angle_gamma   90.00
#
_symmetry.space_group_name_H-M   'P 1'
#
loop_
_entity.id
_entity.type
_entity.pdbx_description
1 polymer ?
#
loop_
_entity_poly.entity_id
_entity_poly.type
_entity_poly.pdbx_seq_one_letter_code
_entity_poly.pdbx_strand_id
1 'polypeptide(L)'
;MVLDLRDNGGGRIAEINYLYSYLAKTKYQFMAPAEVNRRLSFFPAFMNNTSSVATKIFMGIASPFIAVDNLLKTKKQDGKLYYRFPYSKEKEPRDQNYTGNLYVLTNGNSFSASALISTHLKATKRAVFVG
;
A
#
# COMPACT_ATOMS: atom_id res chain seq x y z
N MET A 1 23.36 5.72 6.73
CA MET A 1 22.71 4.44 7.04
C MET A 1 22.59 3.63 5.75
N VAL A 2 22.78 2.31 5.83
CA VAL A 2 22.53 1.39 4.71
C VAL A 2 21.29 0.56 5.05
N LEU A 3 20.30 0.54 4.17
CA LEU A 3 19.12 -0.32 4.24
C LEU A 3 19.29 -1.43 3.20
N ASP A 4 19.58 -2.64 3.66
CA ASP A 4 19.75 -3.79 2.78
C ASP A 4 18.39 -4.47 2.53
N LEU A 5 17.93 -4.43 1.29
CA LEU A 5 16.70 -5.08 0.82
C LEU A 5 16.98 -6.22 -0.16
N ARG A 6 18.24 -6.63 -0.32
CA ARG A 6 18.59 -7.79 -1.13
C ARG A 6 17.93 -9.03 -0.54
N ASP A 7 17.38 -9.87 -1.41
CA ASP A 7 16.68 -11.10 -1.04
C ASP A 7 15.45 -10.91 -0.13
N ASN A 8 14.95 -9.68 0.00
CA ASN A 8 13.69 -9.40 0.68
C ASN A 8 12.53 -9.45 -0.33
N GLY A 9 11.84 -10.59 -0.37
CA GLY A 9 10.66 -10.81 -1.22
C GLY A 9 9.40 -10.05 -0.80
N GLY A 10 9.46 -9.22 0.25
CA GLY A 10 8.38 -8.40 0.75
C GLY A 10 7.58 -9.03 1.90
N GLY A 11 6.28 -8.72 1.95
CA GLY A 11 5.42 -9.07 3.08
C GLY A 11 4.30 -8.07 3.26
N ARG A 12 4.05 -7.65 4.51
CA ARG A 12 2.92 -6.79 4.86
C ARG A 12 3.21 -5.32 4.52
N ILE A 13 2.30 -4.70 3.78
CA ILE A 13 2.34 -3.25 3.46
C ILE A 13 2.38 -2.38 4.73
N ALA A 14 1.71 -2.83 5.80
CA ALA A 14 1.71 -2.12 7.08
C ALA A 14 3.13 -1.93 7.64
N GLU A 15 3.97 -2.96 7.55
CA GLU A 15 5.33 -2.97 8.12
C GLU A 15 6.27 -2.07 7.31
N ILE A 16 6.20 -2.13 5.98
CA ILE A 16 7.02 -1.23 5.14
C ILE A 16 6.57 0.23 5.26
N ASN A 17 5.27 0.50 5.44
CA ASN A 17 4.78 1.85 5.70
C ASN A 17 5.26 2.32 7.09
N TYR A 18 5.25 1.43 8.08
CA TYR A 18 5.78 1.72 9.41
C TYR A 18 7.27 2.04 9.36
N LEU A 19 8.08 1.21 8.68
CA LEU A 19 9.48 1.47 8.44
C LEU A 19 9.69 2.82 7.74
N TYR A 20 8.95 3.08 6.67
CA TYR A 20 9.07 4.34 5.92
C TYR A 20 8.75 5.57 6.78
N SER A 21 7.89 5.45 7.80
CA SER A 21 7.60 6.56 8.73
C SER A 21 8.83 7.04 9.50
N TYR A 22 9.84 6.19 9.68
CA TYR A 22 11.15 6.55 10.25
C TYR A 22 12.15 7.02 9.20
N LEU A 23 11.87 6.88 7.91
CA LEU A 23 12.75 7.28 6.81
C LEU A 23 12.29 8.59 6.16
N ALA A 24 11.01 8.93 6.24
CA ALA A 24 10.46 10.16 5.70
C ALA A 24 11.03 11.40 6.39
N LYS A 25 11.33 12.47 5.62
CA LYS A 25 11.80 13.76 6.17
C LYS A 25 10.66 14.76 6.41
N THR A 26 9.57 14.60 5.67
CA THR A 26 8.40 15.48 5.66
C THR A 26 7.14 14.62 5.58
N LYS A 27 5.97 15.27 5.66
CA LYS A 27 4.69 14.63 5.36
C LYS A 27 4.76 13.84 4.06
N TYR A 28 4.15 12.66 4.06
CA TYR A 28 4.21 11.75 2.93
C TYR A 28 2.90 10.99 2.77
N GLN A 29 2.61 10.62 1.53
CA GLN A 29 1.61 9.62 1.18
C GLN A 29 2.34 8.40 0.65
N PHE A 30 2.26 7.27 1.36
CA PHE A 30 3.09 6.10 1.06
C PHE A 30 2.79 5.46 -0.30
N MET A 31 1.53 5.46 -0.72
CA MET A 31 1.13 4.96 -2.04
C MET A 31 -0.01 5.76 -2.64
N ALA A 32 -0.05 5.85 -3.97
CA ALA A 32 -1.20 6.40 -4.68
C ALA A 32 -2.47 5.56 -4.44
N PRO A 33 -3.68 6.14 -4.57
CA PRO A 33 -4.90 5.35 -4.70
C PRO A 33 -4.80 4.39 -5.88
N ALA A 34 -5.38 3.20 -5.78
CA ALA A 34 -5.33 2.23 -6.88
C ALA A 34 -6.45 2.47 -7.88
N GLU A 35 -6.12 2.44 -9.17
CA GLU A 35 -7.12 2.39 -10.24
C GLU A 35 -7.89 1.07 -10.15
N VAL A 36 -9.21 1.14 -10.24
CA VAL A 36 -10.10 -0.01 -10.15
C VAL A 36 -11.15 0.02 -11.27
N ASN A 37 -11.61 -1.15 -11.69
CA ASN A 37 -12.58 -1.25 -12.78
C ASN A 37 -14.04 -1.16 -12.30
N ARG A 38 -14.29 -1.16 -10.98
CA ARG A 38 -15.64 -1.11 -10.40
C ARG A 38 -15.65 -0.48 -9.01
N ARG A 39 -16.78 0.11 -8.63
CA ARG A 39 -16.98 0.75 -7.30
C ARG A 39 -16.97 -0.24 -6.14
N LEU A 40 -17.40 -1.48 -6.38
CA LEU A 40 -17.43 -2.56 -5.40
C LEU A 40 -16.31 -3.58 -5.71
N SER A 41 -15.06 -3.11 -5.70
CA SER A 41 -13.92 -3.90 -6.18
C SER A 41 -13.71 -5.21 -5.43
N PHE A 42 -13.92 -5.20 -4.12
CA PHE A 42 -13.73 -6.36 -3.25
C PHE A 42 -14.91 -7.33 -3.24
N PHE A 43 -16.10 -6.91 -3.68
CA PHE A 43 -17.31 -7.73 -3.56
C PHE A 43 -17.20 -9.08 -4.31
N PRO A 44 -16.69 -9.12 -5.55
CA PRO A 44 -16.52 -10.38 -6.27
C PRO A 44 -15.36 -11.25 -5.77
N ALA A 45 -14.44 -10.70 -4.97
CA ALA A 45 -13.41 -11.52 -4.31
C ALA A 45 -14.01 -12.47 -3.26
N PHE A 46 -15.14 -12.08 -2.64
CA PHE A 46 -15.80 -12.87 -1.59
C PHE A 46 -17.05 -13.63 -2.08
N MET A 47 -17.60 -13.24 -3.23
CA MET A 47 -18.77 -13.88 -3.84
C MET A 47 -18.39 -14.84 -4.98
N ASN A 48 -17.13 -15.29 -5.03
CA ASN A 48 -16.65 -16.23 -6.04
C ASN A 48 -17.09 -17.67 -5.75
N ASN A 49 -16.94 -18.54 -6.76
CA ASN A 49 -17.34 -19.96 -6.66
C ASN A 49 -16.45 -20.78 -5.71
N THR A 50 -15.28 -20.26 -5.34
CA THR A 50 -14.34 -20.91 -4.41
C THR A 50 -14.58 -20.57 -2.94
N SER A 51 -15.44 -19.59 -2.65
CA SER A 51 -15.75 -19.17 -1.28
C SER A 51 -16.76 -20.11 -0.63
N SER A 52 -16.56 -20.41 0.67
CA SER A 52 -17.45 -21.31 1.42
C SER A 52 -18.89 -20.76 1.53
N VAL A 53 -19.88 -21.63 1.73
CA VAL A 53 -21.28 -21.22 1.94
C VAL A 53 -21.41 -20.29 3.15
N ALA A 54 -20.70 -20.58 4.24
CA ALA A 54 -20.66 -19.73 5.43
C ALA A 54 -20.12 -18.32 5.11
N THR A 55 -19.05 -18.23 4.31
CA THR A 55 -18.50 -16.94 3.84
C THR A 55 -19.53 -16.16 3.05
N LYS A 56 -20.28 -16.81 2.15
CA LYS A 56 -21.31 -16.16 1.33
C LYS A 56 -22.49 -15.64 2.17
N ILE A 57 -22.94 -16.40 3.16
CA ILE A 57 -24.01 -15.96 4.08
C ILE A 57 -23.56 -14.74 4.90
N PHE A 58 -22.37 -14.82 5.50
CA PHE A 58 -21.80 -13.70 6.26
C PHE A 58 -21.66 -12.45 5.39
N MET A 59 -21.15 -12.60 4.17
CA MET A 59 -21.03 -11.50 3.21
C MET A 59 -22.37 -10.95 2.77
N GLY A 60 -23.40 -11.77 2.64
CA GLY A 60 -24.77 -11.32 2.38
C GLY A 60 -25.27 -10.37 3.47
N ILE A 61 -25.10 -10.75 4.75
CA ILE A 61 -25.49 -9.93 5.90
C ILE A 61 -24.65 -8.66 6.00
N ALA A 62 -23.33 -8.75 5.81
CA ALA A 62 -22.41 -7.61 5.90
C ALA A 62 -22.44 -6.71 4.64
N SER A 63 -23.11 -7.14 3.56
CA SER A 63 -23.04 -6.49 2.25
C SER A 63 -23.42 -5.01 2.24
N PRO A 64 -24.47 -4.54 2.96
CA PRO A 64 -24.83 -3.11 2.93
C PRO A 64 -23.71 -2.24 3.50
N PHE A 65 -23.10 -2.66 4.62
CA PHE A 65 -22.00 -1.94 5.26
C PHE A 65 -20.75 -1.91 4.38
N ILE A 66 -20.37 -3.06 3.82
CA ILE A 66 -19.20 -3.18 2.94
C ILE A 66 -19.39 -2.35 1.68
N ALA A 67 -20.60 -2.34 1.12
CA ALA A 67 -20.92 -1.56 -0.08
C ALA A 67 -20.78 -0.05 0.18
N VAL A 68 -21.34 0.45 1.29
CA VAL A 68 -21.22 1.87 1.67
C VAL A 68 -19.75 2.25 1.89
N ASP A 69 -18.98 1.46 2.64
CA ASP A 69 -17.55 1.72 2.86
C ASP A 69 -16.75 1.77 1.54
N ASN A 70 -17.01 0.82 0.63
CA ASN A 70 -16.37 0.78 -0.68
C ASN A 70 -16.72 1.99 -1.55
N LEU A 71 -17.99 2.40 -1.54
CA LEU A 71 -18.45 3.57 -2.28
C LEU A 71 -17.81 4.85 -1.76
N LEU A 72 -17.70 5.02 -0.45
CA LEU A 72 -17.04 6.18 0.18
C LEU A 72 -15.54 6.22 -0.11
N LYS A 73 -14.88 5.06 -0.23
CA LYS A 73 -13.46 4.94 -0.54
C LYS A 73 -13.15 5.01 -2.04
N THR A 74 -14.15 4.84 -2.91
CA THR A 74 -13.96 4.87 -4.36
C THR A 74 -14.39 6.19 -4.95
N LYS A 75 -13.45 6.93 -5.55
CA LYS A 75 -13.70 8.19 -6.24
C LYS A 75 -13.57 8.03 -7.74
N LYS A 76 -14.38 8.77 -8.51
CA LYS A 76 -14.24 8.86 -9.96
C LYS A 76 -13.45 10.11 -10.31
N GLN A 77 -12.40 9.97 -11.10
CA GLN A 77 -11.57 11.07 -11.58
C GLN A 77 -11.17 10.76 -13.03
N ASP A 78 -11.39 11.71 -13.93
CA ASP A 78 -11.02 11.60 -15.35
C ASP A 78 -11.55 10.33 -16.03
N GLY A 79 -12.82 9.98 -15.75
CA GLY A 79 -13.46 8.77 -16.28
C GLY A 79 -13.06 7.47 -15.59
N LYS A 80 -11.96 7.45 -14.83
CA LYS A 80 -11.43 6.29 -14.11
C LYS A 80 -11.92 6.25 -12.66
N LEU A 81 -11.97 5.06 -12.08
CA LEU A 81 -12.29 4.87 -10.66
C LEU A 81 -11.01 4.59 -9.87
N TYR A 82 -10.89 5.22 -8.70
CA TYR A 82 -9.75 5.05 -7.81
C TYR A 82 -10.22 4.67 -6.41
N TYR A 83 -9.69 3.57 -5.89
CA TYR A 83 -9.92 3.12 -4.52
C TYR A 83 -8.82 3.65 -3.59
N ARG A 84 -9.23 4.34 -2.52
CA ARG A 84 -8.31 4.92 -1.53
C ARG A 84 -8.00 3.92 -0.42
N PHE A 85 -6.80 3.35 -0.44
CA PHE A 85 -6.29 2.52 0.65
C PHE A 85 -5.93 3.36 1.89
N PRO A 86 -5.88 2.75 3.09
CA PRO A 86 -5.42 3.43 4.30
C PRO A 86 -4.02 4.05 4.18
N TYR A 87 -3.14 3.42 3.38
CA TYR A 87 -1.77 3.88 3.12
C TYR A 87 -1.68 4.99 2.06
N SER A 88 -2.81 5.35 1.45
CA SER A 88 -2.94 6.48 0.52
C SER A 88 -3.36 7.78 1.22
N LYS A 89 -3.41 7.78 2.55
CA LYS A 89 -3.59 9.01 3.34
C LYS A 89 -2.22 9.63 3.63
N GLU A 90 -2.18 10.95 3.68
CA GLU A 90 -1.01 11.68 4.15
C GLU A 90 -0.73 11.37 5.63
N LYS A 91 0.55 11.25 5.97
CA LYS A 91 1.05 10.93 7.32
C LYS A 91 2.27 11.78 7.63
N GLU A 92 2.43 12.09 8.92
CA GLU A 92 3.66 12.69 9.44
C GLU A 92 4.77 11.63 9.56
N PRO A 93 6.04 12.03 9.41
CA PRO A 93 7.17 11.25 9.92
C PRO A 93 7.03 11.01 11.43
N ARG A 94 7.68 9.96 11.93
CA ARG A 94 7.83 9.79 13.38
C ARG A 94 8.92 10.70 13.95
N ASP A 95 8.78 11.04 15.22
CA ASP A 95 9.68 11.98 15.94
C ASP A 95 11.16 11.55 15.93
N GLN A 96 11.43 10.25 15.83
CA GLN A 96 12.79 9.69 15.75
C GLN A 96 13.15 9.26 14.32
N ASN A 97 12.74 10.02 13.31
CA ASN A 97 13.06 9.72 11.92
C ASN A 97 14.55 9.93 11.64
N TYR A 98 15.12 9.02 10.85
CA TYR A 98 16.47 9.16 10.34
C TYR A 98 16.49 10.17 9.19
N THR A 99 17.20 11.29 9.37
CA THR A 99 17.28 12.38 8.39
C THR A 99 18.59 12.40 7.58
N GLY A 100 19.59 11.60 7.99
CA GLY A 100 20.89 11.50 7.33
C GLY A 100 20.88 10.79 5.97
N ASN A 101 22.07 10.61 5.40
CA ASN A 101 22.27 9.95 4.11
C ASN A 101 21.86 8.48 4.17
N LEU A 102 21.00 8.07 3.23
CA LEU A 102 20.43 6.73 3.14
C LEU A 102 20.88 6.08 1.83
N TYR A 103 21.47 4.90 1.94
CA TYR A 103 21.82 4.03 0.82
C TYR A 103 20.94 2.79 0.91
N VAL A 104 20.38 2.34 -0.21
CA VAL A 104 19.52 1.15 -0.27
C VAL A 104 20.16 0.14 -1.19
N LEU A 105 20.36 -1.08 -0.68
CA LEU A 105 20.84 -2.20 -1.47
C LEU A 105 19.66 -3.01 -1.99
N THR A 106 19.61 -3.29 -3.30
CA THR A 106 18.55 -4.07 -3.93
C THR A 106 19.13 -5.15 -4.85
N ASN A 107 18.36 -6.20 -5.15
CA ASN A 107 18.68 -7.18 -6.19
C ASN A 107 17.39 -7.69 -6.86
N GLY A 108 17.51 -8.66 -7.77
CA GLY A 108 16.36 -9.27 -8.46
C GLY A 108 15.32 -9.92 -7.53
N ASN A 109 15.70 -10.22 -6.29
CA ASN A 109 14.82 -10.82 -5.28
C ASN A 109 14.13 -9.78 -4.37
N SER A 110 14.41 -8.48 -4.56
CA SER A 110 13.74 -7.38 -3.85
C SER A 110 12.33 -7.13 -4.42
N PHE A 111 11.35 -7.95 -4.01
CA PHE A 111 10.01 -8.01 -4.64
C PHE A 111 8.86 -7.58 -3.70
N SER A 112 7.66 -7.39 -4.27
CA SER A 112 6.41 -7.09 -3.56
C SER A 112 6.51 -5.85 -2.66
N ALA A 113 6.30 -5.98 -1.35
CA ALA A 113 6.42 -4.91 -0.37
C ALA A 113 7.81 -4.23 -0.38
N SER A 114 8.87 -4.99 -0.63
CA SER A 114 10.23 -4.47 -0.75
C SER A 114 10.37 -3.54 -1.97
N ALA A 115 9.74 -3.91 -3.10
CA ALA A 115 9.68 -3.07 -4.28
C ALA A 115 8.86 -1.78 -4.05
N LEU A 116 7.78 -1.85 -3.26
CA LEU A 116 6.96 -0.69 -2.91
C LEU A 116 7.77 0.36 -2.13
N ILE A 117 8.44 -0.03 -1.05
CA ILE A 117 9.26 0.91 -0.27
C ILE A 117 10.45 1.44 -1.08
N SER A 118 11.08 0.59 -1.89
CA SER A 118 12.17 0.97 -2.79
C SER A 118 11.71 2.02 -3.80
N THR A 119 10.55 1.80 -4.44
CA THR A 119 9.97 2.74 -5.40
C THR A 119 9.66 4.07 -4.73
N HIS A 120 9.10 4.05 -3.52
CA HIS A 120 8.74 5.27 -2.81
C HIS A 120 9.98 6.07 -2.36
N LEU A 121 11.02 5.40 -1.84
CA LEU A 121 12.30 6.02 -1.49
C LEU A 121 13.00 6.62 -2.72
N LYS A 122 12.91 5.97 -3.88
CA LYS A 122 13.47 6.46 -5.14
C LYS A 122 12.68 7.66 -5.67
N ALA A 123 11.36 7.58 -5.72
CA ALA A 123 10.48 8.64 -6.22
C ALA A 123 10.61 9.94 -5.42
N THR A 124 10.83 9.82 -4.11
CA THR A 124 11.02 10.97 -3.20
C THR A 124 12.47 11.46 -3.11
N LYS A 125 13.40 10.87 -3.90
CA LYS A 125 14.85 11.15 -3.83
C LYS A 125 15.40 11.00 -2.41
N ARG A 126 14.81 10.12 -1.60
CA ARG A 126 15.20 9.95 -0.19
C ARG A 126 16.47 9.13 -0.03
N ALA A 127 16.78 8.24 -0.97
CA ALA A 127 17.92 7.35 -0.89
C ALA A 127 18.71 7.24 -2.20
N VAL A 128 19.98 6.87 -2.09
CA VAL A 128 20.82 6.42 -3.20
C VAL A 128 20.71 4.90 -3.29
N PHE A 129 20.45 4.37 -4.48
CA PHE A 129 20.28 2.93 -4.72
C PHE A 129 21.55 2.32 -5.29
N VAL A 130 21.89 1.11 -4.83
CA VAL A 130 23.05 0.34 -5.28
C VAL A 130 22.64 -1.13 -5.46
N GLY A 131 22.96 -1.71 -6.62
CA GLY A 131 22.65 -3.11 -6.96
C GLY A 131 21.60 -3.27 -8.06
#